data_AF-A0A378PTZ2-F1
#
_entry.id   AF-A0A378PTZ2-F1
#
_cell.length_a   1.000
_cell.length_b   1.000
_cell.length_c   1.000
_cell.angle_alpha   90.00
_cell.angle_beta   90.00
_cell.angle_gamma   90.00
#
_symmetry.space_group_name_H-M   'P 1'
#
loop_
_entity.id
_entity.type
_entity.pdbx_description
1 polymer ?
#
loop_
_entity_poly.entity_id
_entity_poly.type
_entity_poly.pdbx_seq_one_letter_code
_entity_poly.pdbx_strand_id
1 'polypeptide(L)'
;MKKIILGVMLAVFVSVLNVYSSVTEAGPNYHPTSYWCDNTNYPEVFYKGNVHYYVDLSSAFIKDQDTSYSGMKTIVCYNMVIVDPESTTTKTKYTLIVTGEDGYNIYDWNDKWQLNTGTFGFQLANFNAGRLLMGYFGL
;
A
#
# COMPACT_ATOMS: atom_id res chain seq x y z
N MET A 1 -32.93 23.22 -7.03
CA MET A 1 -31.97 23.10 -5.90
C MET A 1 -30.83 22.19 -6.35
N LYS A 2 -29.67 22.74 -6.71
CA LYS A 2 -28.46 21.97 -7.06
C LYS A 2 -27.61 21.87 -5.80
N LYS A 3 -27.48 20.67 -5.23
CA LYS A 3 -26.47 20.40 -4.19
C LYS A 3 -25.15 20.17 -4.92
N ILE A 4 -24.32 21.21 -4.97
CA ILE A 4 -22.90 21.07 -5.30
C ILE A 4 -22.27 20.48 -4.05
N ILE A 5 -22.08 19.15 -4.03
CA ILE A 5 -21.26 18.50 -3.02
C ILE A 5 -19.83 18.89 -3.36
N LEU A 6 -19.34 19.88 -2.61
CA LEU A 6 -17.95 20.29 -2.58
C LEU A 6 -17.14 19.09 -2.07
N GLY A 7 -16.60 18.30 -2.99
CA GLY A 7 -15.65 17.25 -2.68
C GLY A 7 -14.45 17.91 -2.01
N VAL A 8 -14.25 17.62 -0.73
CA VAL A 8 -13.06 18.08 0.00
C VAL A 8 -11.86 17.38 -0.62
N MET A 9 -11.20 18.08 -1.53
CA MET A 9 -9.93 17.74 -2.12
C MET A 9 -8.89 17.73 -0.99
N LEU A 10 -8.64 16.57 -0.41
CA LEU A 10 -7.53 16.39 0.54
C LEU A 10 -6.23 16.24 -0.25
N ALA A 11 -5.84 17.28 -1.00
CA ALA A 11 -4.53 17.38 -1.60
C ALA A 11 -3.64 18.14 -0.62
N VAL A 12 -3.02 17.42 0.30
CA VAL A 12 -1.90 17.95 1.09
C VAL A 12 -0.66 17.17 0.66
N PHE A 13 -0.05 17.61 -0.45
CA PHE A 13 1.34 17.26 -0.73
C PHE A 13 2.21 18.03 0.26
N VAL A 14 2.42 17.46 1.45
CA VAL A 14 3.53 17.87 2.30
C VAL A 14 4.80 17.56 1.51
N SER A 15 5.65 18.57 1.32
CA SER A 15 6.98 18.42 0.73
C SER A 15 7.82 17.49 1.62
N VAL A 16 7.76 16.18 1.36
CA VAL A 16 8.62 15.22 2.05
C VAL A 16 10.00 15.34 1.43
N LEU A 17 10.94 15.91 2.20
CA LEU A 17 12.35 15.99 1.82
C LEU A 17 12.93 14.59 1.60
N ASN A 18 13.79 14.50 0.58
CA ASN A 18 14.59 13.34 0.17
C ASN A 18 15.11 12.53 1.36
N VAL A 19 14.48 11.39 1.61
CA VAL A 19 15.11 10.27 2.30
C VAL A 19 15.03 9.11 1.32
N TYR A 20 15.99 9.04 0.40
CA TYR A 20 16.21 7.83 -0.38
C TYR A 20 16.88 6.83 0.56
N SER A 21 16.09 5.93 1.15
CA SER A 21 16.66 4.73 1.75
C SER A 21 16.83 3.70 0.65
N SER A 22 18.06 3.23 0.48
CA SER A 22 18.43 2.06 -0.33
C SER A 22 17.37 0.98 -0.24
N VAL A 23 16.99 0.45 -1.41
CA VAL A 23 16.11 -0.72 -1.65
C VAL A 23 15.87 -1.51 -0.37
N THR A 24 14.77 -1.21 0.32
CA THR A 24 14.40 -2.00 1.50
C THR A 24 13.94 -3.34 0.96
N GLU A 25 14.74 -4.38 1.20
CA GLU A 25 14.42 -5.77 0.85
C GLU A 25 13.02 -6.13 1.36
N ALA A 26 12.39 -7.14 0.75
CA ALA A 26 11.08 -7.56 1.20
C ALA A 26 11.20 -7.95 2.67
N GLY A 27 10.27 -7.50 3.50
CA GLY A 27 10.31 -7.85 4.90
C GLY A 27 10.16 -9.37 5.08
N PRO A 28 10.58 -9.93 6.22
CA PRO A 28 10.39 -11.35 6.51
C PRO A 28 8.92 -11.75 6.33
N ASN A 29 8.68 -12.98 5.86
CA ASN A 29 7.35 -13.55 5.61
C ASN A 29 6.57 -12.91 4.45
N TYR A 30 7.25 -12.39 3.42
CA TYR A 30 6.61 -11.96 2.16
C TYR A 30 6.48 -13.14 1.18
N HIS A 31 5.24 -13.56 0.87
CA HIS A 31 4.96 -14.72 0.01
C HIS A 31 3.85 -14.44 -1.01
N PRO A 32 4.05 -13.52 -1.98
CA PRO A 32 3.00 -13.13 -2.92
C PRO A 32 2.61 -14.22 -3.92
N THR A 33 3.28 -15.37 -3.89
CA THR A 33 2.92 -16.59 -4.64
C THR A 33 2.01 -17.53 -3.85
N SER A 34 1.78 -17.26 -2.57
CA SER A 34 0.74 -17.89 -1.76
C SER A 34 -0.54 -17.09 -1.91
N TYR A 35 -1.65 -17.76 -2.20
CA TYR A 35 -2.92 -17.11 -2.49
C TYR A 35 -4.00 -17.56 -1.52
N TRP A 36 -4.84 -16.64 -1.06
CA TRP A 36 -6.02 -17.02 -0.29
C TRP A 36 -6.99 -17.80 -1.18
N CYS A 37 -7.35 -19.01 -0.75
CA CYS A 37 -8.23 -19.92 -1.48
C CYS A 37 -7.79 -20.15 -2.95
N ASP A 38 -6.47 -20.23 -3.21
CA ASP A 38 -5.88 -20.43 -4.54
C ASP A 38 -6.27 -19.36 -5.58
N ASN A 39 -6.79 -18.22 -5.15
CA ASN A 39 -7.23 -17.14 -6.02
C ASN A 39 -6.13 -16.08 -6.18
N THR A 40 -5.61 -15.94 -7.40
CA THR A 40 -4.50 -15.04 -7.72
C THR A 40 -4.81 -13.55 -7.50
N ASN A 41 -6.07 -13.19 -7.28
CA ASN A 41 -6.45 -11.83 -6.86
C ASN A 41 -6.15 -11.56 -5.38
N TYR A 42 -5.76 -12.56 -4.59
CA TYR A 42 -5.48 -12.45 -3.17
C TYR A 42 -4.06 -12.93 -2.80
N PRO A 43 -2.98 -12.33 -3.35
CA PRO A 43 -1.61 -12.61 -2.95
C PRO A 43 -1.35 -12.30 -1.48
N GLU A 44 -0.64 -13.19 -0.80
CA GLU A 44 -0.21 -13.02 0.58
C GLU A 44 0.97 -12.06 0.66
N VAL A 45 0.78 -10.97 1.41
CA VAL A 45 1.82 -9.95 1.60
C VAL A 45 2.52 -10.08 2.94
N PHE A 46 1.95 -10.78 3.91
CA PHE A 46 2.57 -11.02 5.21
C PHE A 46 1.83 -12.10 5.99
N TYR A 47 2.54 -12.82 6.87
CA TYR A 47 1.91 -13.61 7.93
C TYR A 47 2.70 -13.53 9.24
N LYS A 48 2.00 -13.73 10.36
CA LYS A 48 2.59 -13.86 11.70
C LYS A 48 1.78 -14.84 12.54
N GLY A 49 2.38 -15.97 12.91
CA GLY A 49 1.64 -17.07 13.54
C GLY A 49 0.58 -17.60 12.57
N ASN A 50 -0.68 -17.67 13.02
CA ASN A 50 -1.82 -18.10 12.21
C ASN A 50 -2.63 -16.92 11.63
N VAL A 51 -2.05 -15.71 11.60
CA VAL A 51 -2.70 -14.52 11.04
C VAL A 51 -2.03 -14.18 9.72
N HIS A 52 -2.81 -14.17 8.66
CA HIS A 52 -2.37 -13.98 7.28
C HIS A 52 -2.98 -12.71 6.69
N TYR A 53 -2.21 -12.01 5.86
CA TYR A 53 -2.57 -10.74 5.26
C TYR A 53 -2.47 -10.86 3.75
N TYR A 54 -3.58 -10.61 3.08
CA TYR A 54 -3.70 -10.65 1.63
C TYR A 54 -4.13 -9.30 1.09
N VAL A 55 -3.69 -8.97 -0.12
CA VAL A 55 -4.18 -7.81 -0.87
C VAL A 55 -5.26 -8.30 -1.83
N ASP A 56 -6.45 -7.69 -1.81
CA ASP A 56 -7.45 -7.91 -2.85
C ASP A 56 -7.15 -7.02 -4.07
N LEU A 57 -6.48 -7.59 -5.07
CA LEU A 57 -6.10 -6.90 -6.30
C LEU A 57 -7.32 -6.42 -7.11
N SER A 58 -8.46 -7.09 -7.01
CA SER A 58 -9.68 -6.68 -7.73
C SER A 58 -10.29 -5.38 -7.18
N SER A 59 -9.96 -5.04 -5.93
CA SER A 59 -10.36 -3.78 -5.29
C SER A 59 -9.36 -2.64 -5.47
N ALA A 60 -8.17 -2.93 -6.01
CA ALA A 60 -7.08 -1.97 -6.08
C ALA A 60 -7.28 -0.97 -7.22
N PHE A 61 -7.07 0.33 -6.96
CA PHE A 61 -7.07 1.36 -7.99
C PHE A 61 -6.16 2.55 -7.62
N ILE A 62 -5.63 3.22 -8.65
CA ILE A 62 -4.91 4.48 -8.49
C ILE A 62 -5.94 5.58 -8.21
N LYS A 63 -5.84 6.18 -7.02
CA LYS A 63 -6.72 7.27 -6.58
C LYS A 63 -6.22 8.63 -7.07
N ASP A 64 -4.91 8.82 -7.06
CA ASP A 64 -4.25 10.05 -7.50
C ASP A 64 -2.82 9.74 -7.94
N GLN A 65 -2.30 10.53 -8.88
CA GLN A 65 -0.95 10.39 -9.39
C GLN A 65 -0.39 11.75 -9.81
N ASP A 66 0.77 12.11 -9.25
CA ASP A 66 1.51 13.32 -9.58
C ASP A 66 2.88 12.94 -10.20
N THR A 67 3.09 13.40 -11.43
CA THR A 67 4.30 13.18 -12.25
C THR A 67 5.12 14.47 -12.44
N SER A 68 4.74 15.58 -11.80
CA SER A 68 5.40 16.88 -11.95
C SER A 68 6.72 17.00 -11.17
N TYR A 69 7.00 16.05 -10.27
CA TYR A 69 8.23 15.98 -9.48
C TYR A 69 9.32 15.18 -10.23
N SER A 70 10.59 15.22 -9.79
CA SER A 70 11.69 14.39 -10.31
C SER A 70 11.52 12.88 -9.98
N GLY A 71 10.28 12.46 -9.77
CA GLY A 71 9.82 11.17 -9.29
C GLY A 71 8.28 11.13 -9.38
N MET A 72 7.68 9.95 -9.25
CA MET A 72 6.23 9.77 -9.36
C MET A 72 5.62 9.54 -7.98
N LYS A 73 4.60 10.32 -7.62
CA LYS A 73 3.83 10.12 -6.39
C LYS A 73 2.48 9.52 -6.75
N THR A 74 2.24 8.27 -6.38
CA THR A 74 1.00 7.56 -6.68
C THR A 74 0.31 7.16 -5.39
N ILE A 75 -0.94 7.58 -5.21
CA ILE A 75 -1.80 7.11 -4.13
C ILE A 75 -2.63 5.94 -4.65
N VAL A 76 -2.46 4.77 -4.04
CA VAL A 76 -3.21 3.56 -4.36
C VAL A 76 -4.18 3.25 -3.21
N CYS A 77 -5.44 3.01 -3.56
CA CYS A 77 -6.47 2.50 -2.66
C CYS A 77 -6.65 1.01 -2.92
N TYR A 78 -6.80 0.20 -1.88
CA TYR A 78 -7.02 -1.24 -1.99
C TYR A 78 -7.67 -1.79 -0.72
N ASN A 79 -8.23 -3.00 -0.77
CA ASN A 79 -8.65 -3.74 0.41
C ASN A 79 -7.56 -4.73 0.84
N MET A 80 -7.28 -4.74 2.14
CA MET A 80 -6.48 -5.77 2.79
C MET A 80 -7.41 -6.76 3.49
N VAL A 81 -7.29 -8.03 3.13
CA VAL A 81 -8.00 -9.14 3.77
C VAL A 81 -7.09 -9.74 4.83
N ILE A 82 -7.55 -9.77 6.07
CA ILE A 82 -6.84 -10.30 7.22
C ILE A 82 -7.58 -11.57 7.64
N VAL A 83 -6.91 -12.71 7.54
CA VAL A 83 -7.46 -14.02 7.91
C VAL A 83 -6.79 -14.45 9.19
N ASP A 84 -7.58 -14.63 10.24
CA ASP A 84 -7.17 -15.23 11.50
C ASP A 84 -7.99 -16.54 11.73
N PRO A 85 -7.63 -17.39 12.71
CA PRO A 85 -8.31 -18.66 12.92
C PRO A 85 -9.80 -18.54 13.28
N GLU A 86 -10.24 -17.40 13.78
CA GLU A 86 -11.58 -17.17 14.32
C GLU A 86 -12.41 -16.25 13.40
N SER A 87 -11.77 -15.49 12.51
CA SER A 87 -12.38 -14.40 11.78
C SER A 87 -11.66 -14.07 10.47
N THR A 88 -12.40 -13.43 9.56
CA THR A 88 -11.85 -12.79 8.38
C THR A 88 -12.32 -11.35 8.35
N THR A 89 -11.37 -10.42 8.34
CA THR A 89 -11.63 -8.98 8.36
C THR A 89 -11.10 -8.33 7.10
N THR A 90 -11.91 -7.50 6.45
CA THR A 90 -11.47 -6.68 5.32
C THR A 90 -11.34 -5.22 5.74
N LYS A 91 -10.22 -4.58 5.38
CA LYS A 91 -9.97 -3.16 5.66
C LYS A 91 -9.55 -2.43 4.39
N THR A 92 -10.23 -1.34 4.06
CA THR A 92 -9.75 -0.41 3.02
C THR A 92 -8.49 0.31 3.50
N LYS A 93 -7.49 0.37 2.64
CA LYS A 93 -6.17 0.93 2.88
C LYS A 93 -5.81 1.92 1.78
N TYR A 94 -4.97 2.87 2.15
CA TYR A 94 -4.34 3.81 1.24
C TYR A 94 -2.84 3.74 1.44
N THR A 95 -2.12 3.62 0.35
CA THR A 95 -0.66 3.75 0.35
C THR A 95 -0.25 4.83 -0.64
N LEU A 96 0.72 5.64 -0.25
CA LEU A 96 1.39 6.58 -1.15
C LEU A 96 2.75 5.97 -1.51
N ILE A 97 2.96 5.76 -2.80
CA ILE A 97 4.20 5.27 -3.38
C ILE A 97 4.90 6.47 -4.01
N VAL A 98 6.11 6.77 -3.56
CA VAL A 98 6.95 7.84 -4.12
C VAL A 98 8.14 7.18 -4.78
N THR A 99 8.15 7.08 -6.11
CA THR A 99 9.28 6.55 -6.88
C THR A 99 10.18 7.70 -7.35
N GLY A 100 11.47 7.44 -7.49
CA GLY A 100 12.48 8.35 -8.03
C GLY A 100 13.61 7.55 -8.68
N GLU A 101 14.64 8.23 -9.20
CA GLU A 101 15.74 7.59 -9.93
C GLU A 101 16.43 6.47 -9.13
N ASP A 102 16.58 6.64 -7.82
CA ASP A 102 17.33 5.74 -6.94
C ASP A 102 16.46 4.75 -6.15
N GLY A 103 15.14 4.71 -6.37
CA GLY A 103 14.25 3.76 -5.69
C GLY A 103 12.87 4.31 -5.36
N TYR A 104 12.29 3.82 -4.26
CA TYR A 104 10.93 4.18 -3.86
C TYR A 104 10.78 4.26 -2.34
N ASN A 105 9.84 5.08 -1.90
CA ASN A 105 9.34 5.12 -0.53
C ASN A 105 7.86 4.76 -0.50
N ILE A 106 7.45 4.01 0.52
CA ILE A 106 6.06 3.63 0.76
C ILE A 106 5.60 4.35 2.02
N TYR A 107 4.44 4.99 1.94
CA TYR A 107 3.81 5.67 3.06
C TYR A 107 2.44 5.06 3.32
N ASP A 108 2.07 4.96 4.59
CA ASP A 108 0.76 4.52 5.03
C ASP A 108 -0.10 5.72 5.44
N TRP A 109 -1.41 5.64 5.19
CA TRP A 109 -2.36 6.61 5.72
C TRP A 109 -2.84 6.22 7.12
N ASN A 110 -2.49 7.02 8.12
CA ASN A 110 -3.02 6.94 9.49
C ASN A 110 -3.25 8.35 10.04
N ASP A 111 -4.36 8.97 9.60
CA ASP A 111 -4.73 10.41 9.73
C ASP A 111 -3.77 11.41 9.07
N LYS A 112 -2.56 10.98 8.76
CA LYS A 112 -1.54 11.66 7.95
C LYS A 112 -0.68 10.61 7.23
N TRP A 113 0.02 11.02 6.18
CA TRP A 113 1.03 10.18 5.53
C TRP A 113 2.22 9.95 6.46
N GLN A 114 2.54 8.69 6.72
CA GLN A 114 3.66 8.28 7.55
C GLN A 114 4.57 7.35 6.74
N LEU A 115 5.87 7.62 6.73
CA LEU A 115 6.84 6.75 6.07
C LEU A 115 6.75 5.37 6.70
N ASN A 116 6.53 4.36 5.87
CA ASN A 116 6.50 2.97 6.29
C ASN A 116 7.87 2.35 6.04
N THR A 117 8.62 2.14 7.12
CA THR A 117 9.95 1.55 7.10
C THR A 117 9.93 0.02 7.13
N GLY A 118 8.75 -0.62 7.07
CA GLY A 118 8.59 -2.07 6.98
C GLY A 118 9.20 -2.84 8.16
N THR A 119 9.18 -2.29 9.38
CA THR A 119 10.07 -2.77 10.44
C THR A 119 9.45 -3.86 11.34
N PHE A 120 8.12 -3.86 11.55
CA PHE A 120 7.46 -4.90 12.35
C PHE A 120 5.94 -5.01 12.11
N GLY A 121 5.40 -6.23 12.29
CA GLY A 121 3.97 -6.50 12.40
C GLY A 121 3.12 -5.93 11.26
N PHE A 122 2.11 -5.13 11.59
CA PHE A 122 1.19 -4.53 10.62
C PHE A 122 1.87 -3.59 9.60
N GLN A 123 2.97 -2.95 9.99
CA GLN A 123 3.74 -2.08 9.07
C GLN A 123 4.39 -2.90 7.95
N LEU A 124 4.86 -4.11 8.25
CA LEU A 124 5.39 -5.05 7.25
C LEU A 124 4.34 -5.44 6.21
N ALA A 125 3.11 -5.73 6.64
CA ALA A 125 2.02 -6.08 5.72
C ALA A 125 1.72 -4.95 4.72
N ASN A 126 1.61 -3.70 5.19
CA ASN A 126 1.36 -2.57 4.30
C ASN A 126 2.56 -2.24 3.40
N PHE A 127 3.79 -2.38 3.91
CA PHE A 127 5.00 -2.16 3.13
C PHE A 127 5.08 -3.16 1.97
N ASN A 128 4.88 -4.44 2.28
CA ASN A 128 4.84 -5.50 1.27
C ASN A 128 3.67 -5.33 0.30
N ALA A 129 2.51 -4.86 0.77
CA ALA A 129 1.40 -4.49 -0.10
C ALA A 129 1.75 -3.35 -1.07
N GLY A 130 2.39 -2.28 -0.60
CA GLY A 130 2.84 -1.20 -1.47
C GLY A 130 3.82 -1.68 -2.54
N ARG A 131 4.75 -2.59 -2.20
CA ARG A 131 5.66 -3.22 -3.16
C ARG A 131 4.93 -4.05 -4.21
N LEU A 132 3.98 -4.88 -3.77
CA LEU A 132 3.15 -5.68 -4.67
C LEU A 132 2.37 -4.78 -5.64
N LEU A 133 1.74 -3.72 -5.12
CA LEU A 133 0.91 -2.79 -5.90
C LEU A 133 1.73 -1.97 -6.89
N MET A 134 2.97 -1.60 -6.55
CA MET A 134 3.91 -0.97 -7.47
C MET A 134 4.14 -1.86 -8.71
N GLY A 135 4.42 -3.15 -8.50
CA GLY A 135 4.55 -4.11 -9.59
C GLY A 135 3.25 -4.35 -10.36
N TYR A 136 2.11 -4.42 -9.66
CA TYR A 136 0.79 -4.63 -10.27
C TYR A 136 0.37 -3.49 -11.19
N PHE A 137 0.64 -2.24 -10.81
CA PHE A 137 0.30 -1.05 -11.60
C PHE A 137 1.41 -0.58 -12.55
N GLY A 138 2.60 -1.17 -12.51
CA GLY A 138 3.74 -0.77 -13.35
C GLY A 138 4.29 0.61 -12.98
N LEU A 139 4.40 0.90 -11.68
CA LEU A 139 4.88 2.17 -11.10
C LEU A 139 6.40 2.19 -10.86
#